data_AF-A0AAE5P9D8-F1
#
_entry.id   AF-A0AAE5P9D8-F1
#
_cell.length_a   1.000
_cell.length_b   1.000
_cell.length_c   1.000
_cell.angle_alpha   90.00
_cell.angle_beta   90.00
_cell.angle_gamma   90.00
#
_symmetry.space_group_name_H-M   'P 1'
#
loop_
_entity.id
_entity.type
_entity.pdbx_description
1 polymer ?
#
loop_
_entity_poly.entity_id
_entity_poly.type
_entity_poly.pdbx_seq_one_letter_code
_entity_poly.pdbx_strand_id
1 'polypeptide(L)'
;EQEDFGIDFSIEGLYGDFFRDEKGSFIESHILDYPRHIRKMSTKERQTYIQSHVEKNARAFWKEHPFYADLYLREVKKYEAVEKEGGNTFRPHFSEEFHFNTAKLIITGTDWYGEGLQIIEIDLTDRNYQLIFELTLEE
;
A
#
# COMPACT_ATOMS: atom_id res chain seq x y z
N GLU A 1 -25.57 8.62 7.06
CA GLU A 1 -24.33 9.44 7.14
C GLU A 1 -23.20 8.56 6.65
N GLN A 2 -22.43 9.01 5.65
CA GLN A 2 -21.35 8.21 5.07
C GLN A 2 -20.15 8.26 6.03
N GLU A 3 -19.80 7.12 6.62
CA GLU A 3 -18.55 6.96 7.34
C GLU A 3 -17.40 7.05 6.32
N ASP A 4 -16.71 8.18 6.40
CA ASP A 4 -15.51 8.49 5.65
C ASP A 4 -14.37 7.63 6.18
N PHE A 5 -14.13 6.50 5.52
CA PHE A 5 -12.95 5.68 5.78
C PHE A 5 -11.71 6.45 5.30
N GLY A 6 -11.02 7.09 6.24
CA GLY A 6 -9.61 7.42 6.04
C GLY A 6 -8.90 6.14 5.64
N ILE A 7 -8.07 6.21 4.60
CA ILE A 7 -7.20 5.08 4.24
C ILE A 7 -6.24 4.91 5.41
N ASP A 8 -6.61 4.05 6.35
CA ASP A 8 -5.70 3.51 7.33
C ASP A 8 -4.72 2.65 6.54
N PHE A 9 -3.49 3.16 6.42
CA PHE A 9 -2.42 2.48 5.71
C PHE A 9 -2.15 1.07 6.24
N SER A 10 -2.71 0.69 7.40
CA SER A 10 -2.60 -0.63 8.00
C SER A 10 -3.71 -1.63 7.64
N ILE A 11 -4.77 -1.22 6.93
CA ILE A 11 -5.86 -2.12 6.51
C ILE A 11 -5.46 -2.85 5.22
N GLU A 12 -5.75 -4.16 5.15
CA GLU A 12 -5.43 -5.03 4.02
C GLU A 12 -5.88 -4.43 2.67
N GLY A 13 -4.93 -4.42 1.71
CA GLY A 13 -5.00 -3.72 0.43
C GLY A 13 -3.61 -3.22 0.00
N LEU A 14 -3.53 -2.56 -1.16
CA LEU A 14 -2.28 -2.11 -1.83
C LEU A 14 -1.26 -1.45 -0.90
N TYR A 15 -1.74 -0.68 0.08
CA TYR A 15 -0.90 0.05 1.03
C TYR A 15 -0.62 -0.75 2.31
N GLY A 16 -1.56 -1.60 2.74
CA GLY A 16 -1.42 -2.50 3.89
C GLY A 16 -0.31 -3.54 3.71
N ASP A 17 -0.03 -3.94 2.46
CA ASP A 17 1.06 -4.87 2.14
C ASP A 17 2.46 -4.33 2.46
N PHE A 18 2.61 -3.01 2.64
CA PHE A 18 3.88 -2.42 3.09
C PHE A 18 4.06 -2.51 4.61
N PHE A 19 3.00 -2.73 5.39
CA PHE A 19 3.00 -2.80 6.85
C PHE A 19 3.18 -4.24 7.33
N ARG A 20 4.25 -4.88 6.87
CA ARG A 20 4.61 -6.25 7.24
C ARG A 20 6.11 -6.44 7.33
N ASP A 21 6.51 -7.44 8.10
CA ASP A 21 7.85 -8.00 8.06
C ASP A 21 7.79 -9.48 7.70
N GLU A 22 8.91 -10.17 7.89
CA GLU A 22 9.07 -11.56 7.46
C GLU A 22 8.25 -12.52 8.33
N LYS A 23 7.64 -12.02 9.42
CA LYS A 23 6.71 -12.72 10.31
C LYS A 23 5.25 -12.39 10.04
N GLY A 24 4.96 -11.51 9.07
CA GLY A 24 3.61 -11.12 8.68
C GLY A 24 3.27 -9.67 8.99
N SER A 25 1.97 -9.36 8.99
CA SER A 25 1.44 -8.01 9.20
C SER A 25 1.84 -7.42 10.57
N PHE A 26 2.07 -6.11 10.60
CA PHE A 26 2.30 -5.36 11.82
C PHE A 26 1.05 -5.18 12.68
N ILE A 27 -0.14 -5.35 12.09
CA ILE A 27 -1.40 -5.35 12.84
C ILE A 27 -2.10 -6.67 12.59
N GLU A 28 -2.38 -7.39 13.68
CA GLU A 28 -3.16 -8.61 13.65
C GLU A 28 -4.63 -8.24 13.46
N SER A 29 -5.16 -8.44 12.25
CA SER A 29 -6.51 -8.02 11.83
C SER A 29 -7.64 -8.48 12.76
N HIS A 30 -7.49 -9.65 13.39
CA HIS A 30 -8.48 -10.23 14.30
C HIS A 30 -8.51 -9.58 15.70
N ILE A 31 -7.48 -8.83 16.10
CA ILE A 31 -7.40 -8.14 17.40
C ILE A 31 -7.08 -6.64 17.30
N LEU A 32 -6.80 -6.13 16.10
CA LEU A 32 -6.40 -4.74 15.85
C LEU A 32 -5.25 -4.29 16.77
N ASP A 33 -4.27 -5.18 16.99
CA ASP A 33 -3.13 -4.93 17.88
C ASP A 33 -1.83 -5.48 17.26
N TYR A 34 -0.69 -5.03 17.80
CA TYR A 34 0.63 -5.45 17.37
C TYR A 34 0.92 -6.91 17.74
N PRO A 35 1.60 -7.68 16.87
CA PRO A 35 2.07 -9.01 17.19
C PRO A 35 3.11 -8.97 18.32
N ARG A 36 3.27 -10.11 19.00
CA ARG A 36 4.06 -10.20 20.25
C ARG A 36 5.49 -9.69 20.13
N HIS A 37 6.15 -9.83 18.97
CA HIS A 37 7.54 -9.33 18.80
C HIS A 37 7.61 -7.81 18.73
N ILE A 38 6.59 -7.16 18.17
CA ILE A 38 6.50 -5.70 18.06
C ILE A 38 6.02 -5.10 19.38
N ARG A 39 5.07 -5.76 20.05
CA ARG A 39 4.51 -5.30 21.33
C ARG A 39 5.56 -5.19 22.45
N LYS A 40 6.61 -6.03 22.40
CA LYS A 40 7.73 -6.01 23.35
C LYS A 40 8.71 -4.85 23.13
N MET A 41 8.67 -4.19 21.98
CA MET A 41 9.52 -3.04 21.69
C MET A 41 9.02 -1.80 22.42
N SER A 42 9.94 -0.92 22.83
CA SER A 42 9.59 0.42 23.27
C SER A 42 8.91 1.20 22.14
N THR A 43 8.16 2.24 22.46
CA THR A 43 7.45 3.07 21.45
C THR A 43 8.40 3.59 20.37
N LYS A 44 9.60 4.06 20.76
CA LYS A 44 10.60 4.59 19.83
C LYS A 44 11.16 3.49 18.91
N GLU A 45 11.54 2.35 19.49
CA GLU A 45 12.05 1.21 18.71
C GLU A 45 11.00 0.69 17.73
N ARG A 46 9.75 0.59 18.18
CA ARG A 46 8.61 0.17 17.36
C ARG A 46 8.42 1.08 16.16
N GLN A 47 8.41 2.40 16.39
CA GLN A 47 8.24 3.37 15.32
C GLN A 47 9.36 3.27 14.29
N THR A 48 10.63 3.21 14.73
CA THR A 48 11.77 3.05 13.83
C THR A 48 11.72 1.72 13.07
N TYR A 49 11.34 0.64 13.74
CA TYR A 49 11.20 -0.70 13.15
C TYR A 49 10.17 -0.71 12.02
N ILE A 50 8.94 -0.25 12.31
CA ILE A 50 7.84 -0.18 11.35
C ILE A 50 8.23 0.71 10.16
N GLN A 51 8.73 1.92 10.44
CA GLN A 51 9.11 2.87 9.38
C GLN A 51 10.17 2.30 8.43
N SER A 52 11.21 1.64 8.98
CA SER A 52 12.27 1.04 8.16
C SER A 52 11.75 -0.07 7.25
N HIS A 53 10.78 -0.87 7.72
CA HIS A 53 10.18 -1.94 6.91
C HIS A 53 9.22 -1.39 5.88
N VAL A 54 8.39 -0.40 6.22
CA VAL A 54 7.53 0.29 5.25
C VAL A 54 8.37 0.90 4.13
N GLU A 55 9.49 1.56 4.46
CA GLU A 55 10.43 2.09 3.47
C GLU A 55 11.06 0.98 2.61
N LYS A 56 11.57 -0.08 3.23
CA LYS A 56 12.13 -1.24 2.51
C LYS A 56 11.12 -1.85 1.55
N ASN A 57 9.90 -2.09 2.01
CA ASN A 57 8.84 -2.77 1.24
C ASN A 57 8.36 -1.90 0.08
N ALA A 58 8.13 -0.60 0.31
CA ALA A 58 7.75 0.34 -0.75
C ALA A 58 8.84 0.41 -1.83
N ARG A 59 10.12 0.54 -1.44
CA ARG A 59 11.24 0.60 -2.39
C ARG A 59 11.41 -0.71 -3.17
N ALA A 60 11.13 -1.86 -2.54
CA ALA A 60 11.16 -3.15 -3.22
C ALA A 60 10.03 -3.29 -4.24
N PHE A 61 8.81 -2.88 -3.89
CA PHE A 61 7.65 -2.93 -4.77
C PHE A 61 7.83 -2.05 -6.02
N TRP A 62 8.27 -0.81 -5.84
CA TRP A 62 8.57 0.09 -6.96
C TRP A 62 10.05 0.10 -7.34
N LYS A 63 10.75 -1.05 -7.28
CA LYS A 63 12.20 -1.14 -7.59
C LYS A 63 12.56 -0.56 -8.95
N GLU A 64 11.74 -0.82 -9.97
CA GLU A 64 11.95 -0.32 -11.35
C GLU A 64 11.38 1.10 -11.55
N HIS A 65 10.62 1.63 -10.58
CA HIS A 65 9.98 2.94 -10.62
C HIS A 65 10.20 3.72 -9.30
N PRO A 66 11.46 3.99 -8.90
CA PRO A 66 11.79 4.49 -7.55
C PRO A 66 11.11 5.82 -7.18
N PHE A 67 10.76 6.63 -8.19
CA PHE A 67 9.97 7.85 -8.00
C PHE A 67 8.62 7.60 -7.31
N TYR A 68 7.92 6.50 -7.64
CA TYR A 68 6.65 6.17 -7.01
C TYR A 68 6.82 5.76 -5.54
N ALA A 69 7.90 5.05 -5.19
CA ALA A 69 8.23 4.80 -3.78
C ALA A 69 8.44 6.11 -3.00
N ASP A 70 9.15 7.08 -3.58
CA ASP A 70 9.39 8.37 -2.92
C ASP A 70 8.10 9.21 -2.77
N LEU A 71 7.18 9.16 -3.75
CA LEU A 71 5.85 9.76 -3.62
C LEU A 71 5.06 9.13 -2.48
N TYR A 72 5.01 7.81 -2.43
CA TYR A 72 4.32 7.07 -1.37
C TYR A 72 4.88 7.41 0.02
N LEU A 73 6.20 7.32 0.20
CA LEU A 73 6.86 7.58 1.48
C LEU A 73 6.72 9.03 1.94
N ARG A 74 6.55 9.98 1.00
CA ARG A 74 6.24 11.37 1.34
C ARG A 74 4.86 11.50 1.95
N GLU A 75 3.85 10.82 1.40
CA GLU A 75 2.49 10.87 1.95
C GLU A 75 2.40 10.14 3.29
N VAL A 76 3.11 9.02 3.48
CA VAL A 76 3.20 8.33 4.78
C VAL A 76 3.78 9.27 5.86
N LYS A 77 4.86 10.01 5.55
CA LYS A 77 5.44 10.97 6.49
C LYS A 77 4.47 12.10 6.85
N LYS A 78 3.65 12.56 5.90
CA LYS A 78 2.61 13.56 6.17
C LYS A 78 1.52 13.00 7.07
N TYR A 79 1.07 11.77 6.81
CA TYR A 79 0.11 11.07 7.66
C TYR A 79 0.61 10.98 9.11
N GLU A 80 1.82 10.48 9.32
CA GLU A 80 2.44 10.37 10.66
C GLU A 80 2.56 11.72 11.38
N ALA A 81 2.72 12.82 10.64
CA ALA A 81 2.76 14.16 11.20
C ALA A 81 1.37 14.63 11.65
N VAL A 82 0.34 14.41 10.82
CA VAL A 82 -1.04 14.81 11.12
C VAL A 82 -1.67 13.96 12.23
N GLU A 83 -1.36 12.66 12.29
CA GLU A 83 -1.79 11.76 13.37
C GLU A 83 -1.27 12.25 14.73
N LYS A 84 -0.01 12.70 14.80
CA LYS A 84 0.59 13.27 16.02
C LYS A 84 -0.09 14.56 16.48
N GLU A 85 -0.72 15.30 15.57
CA GLU A 85 -1.46 16.53 15.85
C GLU A 85 -2.94 16.27 16.22
N GLY A 86 -3.37 15.01 16.27
CA GLY A 86 -4.74 14.62 16.59
C GLY A 86 -5.73 14.82 15.43
N GLY A 87 -5.23 15.00 14.21
CA GLY A 87 -6.04 15.16 13.00
C GLY A 87 -6.47 13.79 12.44
N ASN A 88 -7.78 13.50 12.46
CA ASN A 88 -8.31 12.20 12.07
C ASN A 88 -8.73 12.09 10.59
N THR A 89 -8.30 13.03 9.73
CA THR A 89 -8.82 13.19 8.36
C THR A 89 -7.76 13.29 7.28
N PHE A 90 -6.52 12.85 7.53
CA PHE A 90 -5.51 12.84 6.48
C PHE A 90 -5.90 11.86 5.37
N ARG A 91 -5.90 12.35 4.13
CA ARG A 91 -6.06 11.52 2.94
C ARG A 91 -4.83 11.70 2.07
N PRO A 92 -4.08 10.63 1.77
CA PRO A 92 -3.02 10.73 0.79
C PRO A 92 -3.61 11.14 -0.56
N HIS A 93 -2.94 12.03 -1.26
CA HIS A 93 -3.34 12.46 -2.60
C HIS A 93 -2.27 12.05 -3.60
N PHE A 94 -2.60 11.07 -4.44
CA PHE A 94 -1.75 10.60 -5.53
C PHE A 94 -2.36 10.98 -6.88
N SER A 95 -1.52 11.07 -7.91
CA SER A 95 -1.99 11.31 -9.28
C SER A 95 -2.70 10.08 -9.84
N GLU A 96 -3.55 10.28 -10.85
CA GLU A 96 -4.14 9.17 -11.62
C GLU A 96 -3.06 8.28 -12.24
N GLU A 97 -1.96 8.88 -12.72
CA GLU A 97 -0.79 8.14 -13.23
C GLU A 97 -0.17 7.22 -12.17
N PHE A 98 -0.07 7.69 -10.92
CA PHE A 98 0.45 6.88 -9.82
C PHE A 98 -0.48 5.68 -9.58
N HIS A 99 -1.79 5.92 -9.51
CA HIS A 99 -2.76 4.84 -9.29
C HIS A 99 -2.76 3.82 -10.43
N PHE A 100 -2.73 4.29 -11.69
CA PHE A 100 -2.69 3.44 -12.87
C PHE A 100 -1.44 2.54 -12.88
N ASN A 101 -0.25 3.12 -12.72
CA ASN A 101 1.00 2.35 -12.75
C ASN A 101 1.11 1.38 -11.57
N THR A 102 0.63 1.79 -10.40
CA THR A 102 0.66 0.94 -9.22
C THR A 102 -0.32 -0.25 -9.37
N ALA A 103 -1.53 -0.01 -9.85
CA ALA A 103 -2.48 -1.08 -10.15
C ALA A 103 -1.93 -2.03 -11.21
N LYS A 104 -1.31 -1.50 -12.27
CA LYS A 104 -0.61 -2.30 -13.28
C LYS A 104 0.45 -3.21 -12.66
N LEU A 105 1.32 -2.68 -11.81
CA LEU A 105 2.37 -3.45 -11.12
C LEU A 105 1.80 -4.58 -10.26
N ILE A 106 0.70 -4.36 -9.54
CA ILE A 106 0.03 -5.42 -8.77
C ILE A 106 -0.44 -6.54 -9.68
N ILE A 107 -1.17 -6.16 -10.73
CA ILE A 107 -1.83 -7.13 -11.61
C ILE A 107 -0.77 -7.95 -12.37
N THR A 108 0.32 -7.32 -12.82
CA THR A 108 1.41 -8.03 -13.51
C THR A 108 2.36 -8.77 -12.56
N GLY A 109 2.46 -8.32 -11.30
CA GLY A 109 3.30 -8.96 -10.28
C GLY A 109 2.63 -10.13 -9.54
N THR A 110 1.33 -10.33 -9.77
CA THR A 110 0.60 -11.51 -9.31
C THR A 110 0.54 -12.51 -10.46
N ASP A 111 0.93 -13.77 -10.21
CA ASP A 111 0.99 -14.86 -11.21
C ASP A 111 -0.38 -15.23 -11.84
N TRP A 112 -1.42 -14.43 -11.63
CA TRP A 112 -2.79 -14.73 -12.01
C TRP A 112 -3.01 -14.65 -13.53
N TYR A 113 -2.19 -13.88 -14.25
CA TYR A 113 -2.44 -13.59 -15.67
C TYR A 113 -1.24 -13.85 -16.61
N GLY A 114 -0.07 -14.24 -16.09
CA GLY A 114 1.11 -14.59 -16.88
C GLY A 114 1.71 -13.45 -17.71
N GLU A 115 2.75 -13.74 -18.50
CA GLU A 115 3.48 -12.76 -19.32
C GLU A 115 2.67 -12.20 -20.51
N GLY A 116 1.51 -12.80 -20.82
CA GLY A 116 0.64 -12.42 -21.94
C GLY A 116 -0.38 -11.31 -21.63
N LEU A 117 -0.39 -10.77 -20.41
CA LEU A 117 -1.35 -9.75 -19.99
C LEU A 117 -0.89 -8.33 -20.37
N GLN A 118 -1.68 -7.67 -21.22
CA GLN A 118 -1.53 -6.25 -21.53
C GLN A 118 -2.74 -5.46 -20.99
N ILE A 119 -2.50 -4.62 -19.99
CA ILE A 119 -3.52 -3.71 -19.47
C ILE A 119 -3.64 -2.50 -20.40
N ILE A 120 -4.84 -2.31 -20.95
CA ILE A 120 -5.17 -1.23 -21.89
C ILE A 120 -5.70 -0.02 -21.12
N GLU A 121 -6.59 -0.26 -20.16
CA GLU A 121 -7.24 0.80 -19.40
C GLU A 121 -7.59 0.29 -17.99
N ILE A 122 -7.51 1.21 -17.02
CA ILE A 122 -7.99 0.98 -15.65
C ILE A 122 -8.93 2.13 -15.33
N ASP A 123 -10.23 1.83 -15.22
CA ASP A 123 -11.22 2.79 -14.77
C ASP A 123 -11.16 2.89 -13.24
N LEU A 124 -10.79 4.09 -12.77
CA LEU A 124 -10.68 4.44 -11.37
C LEU A 124 -11.80 5.39 -10.91
N THR A 125 -12.80 5.67 -11.76
CA THR A 125 -13.85 6.65 -11.47
C THR A 125 -14.83 6.19 -10.38
N ASP A 126 -15.02 4.87 -10.23
CA ASP A 126 -15.86 4.26 -9.21
C ASP A 126 -15.07 3.35 -8.25
N ARG A 127 -15.70 2.99 -7.13
CA ARG A 127 -15.13 2.04 -6.14
C ARG A 127 -15.00 0.61 -6.68
N ASN A 128 -15.64 0.30 -7.79
CA ASN A 128 -15.52 -0.98 -8.50
C ASN A 128 -14.56 -0.78 -9.67
N TYR A 129 -13.26 -0.93 -9.40
CA TYR A 129 -12.23 -0.80 -10.43
C TYR A 129 -12.52 -1.72 -11.62
N GLN A 130 -12.58 -1.15 -12.82
CA GLN A 130 -12.74 -1.94 -14.04
C GLN A 130 -11.41 -2.03 -14.76
N LEU A 131 -10.99 -3.26 -15.05
CA LEU A 131 -9.78 -3.55 -15.80
C LEU A 131 -10.17 -3.92 -17.23
N ILE A 132 -9.68 -3.16 -18.21
CA ILE A 132 -9.74 -3.56 -19.63
C ILE A 132 -8.34 -4.05 -20.01
N PHE A 133 -8.26 -5.31 -20.41
CA PHE A 133 -7.00 -5.96 -20.76
C PHE A 133 -7.14 -6.85 -21.98
N GLU A 134 -6.02 -7.03 -22.67
CA GLU A 134 -5.81 -8.11 -23.63
C GLU A 134 -4.97 -9.20 -22.98
N LEU A 135 -5.33 -10.46 -23.25
CA LEU A 135 -4.59 -11.61 -22.80
C LEU A 135 -4.24 -12.47 -24.01
N THR A 136 -2.94 -12.62 -24.29
CA THR A 136 -2.47 -13.57 -25.28
C THR A 136 -2.20 -14.90 -24.58
N LEU A 137 -2.96 -15.93 -24.93
CA LEU A 137 -2.73 -17.29 -24.47
C LEU A 137 -1.87 -18.01 -25.52
N GLU A 138 -0.66 -18.44 -25.15
CA GLU A 138 0.10 -19.38 -25.99
C GLU A 138 -0.53 -20.78 -25.86
N GLU A 139 -0.74 -21.46 -27.01
CA GLU A 139 -1.36 -22.79 -27.14
C GLU A 139 -0.54 -23.94 -26.54
#